data_AF-A0AAJ5F5J0-F1
#
_entry.id   AF-A0AAJ5F5J0-F1
#
_cell.length_a   1.000
_cell.length_b   1.000
_cell.length_c   1.000
_cell.angle_alpha   90.00
_cell.angle_beta   90.00
_cell.angle_gamma   90.00
#
_symmetry.space_group_name_H-M   'P 1'
#
loop_
_entity.id
_entity.type
_entity.pdbx_description
1 polymer ?
#
loop_
_entity_poly.entity_id
_entity_poly.type
_entity_poly.pdbx_seq_one_letter_code
_entity_poly.pdbx_strand_id
1 'polypeptide(L)'
;MKLRLPLLVAALFFGSGGALTVTGSVTGSVPADTRVSGWAVSASGQPVQEIVSVPVQGGQFRLEIPTASPSFRAQTALNAQNVTWPGVLDPVSVSAETQTAELKFFTYRDANRNGQHDEGEALREVAVSAGRGSLFIVWVNSDVTVKASRGYEVALKRGWNAFVVEVGRAVKVAPFVEGAVDVTLNLGR
;
A
#
# COMPACT_ATOMS: atom_id res chain seq x y z
N MET A 1 56.85 -3.77 -21.46
CA MET A 1 55.48 -3.44 -21.94
C MET A 1 54.53 -3.52 -20.75
N LYS A 2 53.70 -2.49 -20.58
CA LYS A 2 52.97 -2.16 -19.34
C LYS A 2 51.79 -3.12 -19.09
N LEU A 3 51.74 -3.79 -17.94
CA LEU A 3 50.56 -4.52 -17.47
C LEU A 3 49.45 -3.51 -17.12
N ARG A 4 48.28 -3.65 -17.75
CA ARG A 4 47.09 -2.85 -17.46
C ARG A 4 46.27 -3.54 -16.37
N LEU A 5 46.09 -2.85 -15.26
CA LEU A 5 45.23 -3.20 -14.14
C LEU A 5 43.77 -2.85 -14.52
N PRO A 6 42.78 -3.77 -14.41
CA PRO A 6 41.38 -3.37 -14.60
C PRO A 6 40.83 -2.78 -13.29
N LEU A 7 40.30 -1.56 -13.39
CA LEU A 7 39.52 -0.89 -12.36
C LEU A 7 38.22 -1.67 -12.10
N LEU A 8 38.03 -2.16 -10.88
CA LEU A 8 36.76 -2.68 -10.38
C LEU A 8 35.94 -1.48 -9.89
N VAL A 9 35.02 -0.99 -10.73
CA VAL A 9 34.00 -0.02 -10.34
C VAL A 9 32.85 -0.79 -9.69
N ALA A 10 32.83 -0.84 -8.37
CA ALA A 10 31.66 -1.30 -7.62
C ALA A 10 30.58 -0.22 -7.71
N ALA A 11 29.59 -0.44 -8.57
CA ALA A 11 28.39 0.39 -8.66
C ALA A 11 27.55 0.20 -7.38
N LEU A 12 27.64 1.15 -6.45
CA LEU A 12 26.71 1.29 -5.35
C LEU A 12 25.39 1.86 -5.88
N PHE A 13 24.52 0.99 -6.39
CA PHE A 13 23.10 1.31 -6.54
C PHE A 13 22.46 1.28 -5.15
N PHE A 14 22.70 2.31 -4.34
CA PHE A 14 21.76 2.66 -3.28
C PHE A 14 20.53 3.22 -3.98
N GLY A 15 19.55 2.35 -4.24
CA GLY A 15 18.25 2.75 -4.75
C GLY A 15 17.67 3.80 -3.81
N SER A 16 17.55 5.03 -4.31
CA SER A 16 16.61 6.00 -3.75
C SER A 16 15.26 5.31 -3.70
N GLY A 17 14.65 5.23 -2.52
CA GLY A 17 13.33 4.66 -2.33
C GLY A 17 12.35 5.32 -3.29
N GLY A 18 12.08 4.63 -4.41
CA GLY A 18 11.17 5.10 -5.43
C GLY A 18 9.78 5.24 -4.84
N ALA A 19 9.01 6.21 -5.35
CA ALA A 19 7.59 6.27 -5.05
C ALA A 19 6.96 4.89 -5.35
N LEU A 20 6.28 4.32 -4.35
CA LEU A 20 5.61 3.04 -4.49
C LEU A 20 4.48 3.20 -5.52
N THR A 21 4.54 2.47 -6.63
CA THR A 21 3.55 2.58 -7.70
C THR A 21 2.61 1.39 -7.69
N VAL A 22 1.31 1.64 -7.80
CA VAL A 22 0.26 0.63 -7.92
C VAL A 22 -0.54 0.89 -9.19
N THR A 23 -0.32 0.03 -10.19
CA THR A 23 -1.08 0.02 -11.45
C THR A 23 -2.08 -1.12 -11.43
N GLY A 24 -3.33 -0.86 -11.82
CA GLY A 24 -4.37 -1.88 -11.80
C GLY A 24 -5.56 -1.56 -12.69
N SER A 25 -6.50 -2.50 -12.75
CA SER A 25 -7.76 -2.38 -13.46
C SER A 25 -8.94 -2.18 -12.51
N VAL A 26 -9.97 -1.50 -13.00
CA VAL A 26 -11.25 -1.31 -12.33
C VAL A 26 -12.30 -2.09 -13.11
N THR A 27 -13.05 -2.93 -12.40
CA THR A 27 -14.10 -3.76 -12.95
C THR A 27 -15.45 -3.37 -12.36
N GLY A 28 -16.53 -3.69 -13.09
CA GLY A 28 -17.90 -3.30 -12.74
C GLY A 28 -18.38 -2.08 -13.51
N SER A 29 -19.45 -1.45 -13.02
CA SER A 29 -19.93 -0.18 -13.59
C SER A 29 -19.04 0.94 -13.07
N VAL A 30 -18.25 1.55 -13.96
CA VAL A 30 -17.37 2.67 -13.61
C VAL A 30 -18.00 3.95 -14.14
N PRO A 31 -18.62 4.78 -13.28
CA PRO A 31 -19.16 6.07 -13.72
C PRO A 31 -18.10 6.95 -14.37
N ALA A 32 -18.54 7.83 -15.26
CA ALA A 32 -17.68 8.93 -15.71
C ALA A 32 -17.20 9.75 -14.51
N ASP A 33 -15.97 10.27 -14.64
CA ASP A 33 -15.29 11.08 -13.62
C ASP A 33 -14.97 10.32 -12.31
N THR A 34 -14.98 8.98 -12.35
CA THR A 34 -14.53 8.17 -11.20
C THR A 34 -13.03 8.35 -10.99
N ARG A 35 -12.64 8.55 -9.74
CA ARG A 35 -11.24 8.55 -9.29
C ARG A 35 -11.00 7.41 -8.32
N VAL A 36 -9.80 6.87 -8.37
CA VAL A 36 -9.27 5.96 -7.35
C VAL A 36 -8.30 6.78 -6.50
N SER A 37 -8.44 6.68 -5.19
CA SER A 37 -7.64 7.41 -4.22
C SER A 37 -7.08 6.46 -3.16
N GLY A 38 -5.86 6.75 -2.72
CA GLY A 38 -5.22 6.13 -1.58
C GLY A 38 -5.32 7.07 -0.38
N TRP A 39 -5.89 6.57 0.72
CA TRP A 39 -6.08 7.34 1.95
C TRP A 39 -5.34 6.70 3.10
N ALA A 40 -4.62 7.51 3.87
CA ALA A 40 -4.16 7.10 5.18
C ALA A 40 -5.38 7.09 6.13
N VAL A 41 -5.57 5.97 6.83
CA VAL A 41 -6.74 5.75 7.69
C VAL A 41 -6.36 5.75 9.17
N SER A 42 -7.33 6.03 10.04
CA SER A 42 -7.20 5.84 11.48
C SER A 42 -7.14 4.36 11.85
N ALA A 43 -6.84 4.05 13.11
CA ALA A 43 -6.88 2.68 13.63
C ALA A 43 -8.28 2.02 13.52
N SER A 44 -9.35 2.81 13.40
CA SER A 44 -10.71 2.30 13.15
C SER A 44 -11.05 2.17 11.66
N GLY A 45 -10.11 2.46 10.76
CA GLY A 45 -10.29 2.40 9.31
C GLY A 45 -10.96 3.63 8.70
N GLN A 46 -11.16 4.71 9.46
CA GLN A 46 -11.75 5.94 8.92
C GLN A 46 -10.72 6.70 8.05
N PRO A 47 -11.10 7.20 6.86
CA PRO A 47 -10.23 8.02 6.03
C PRO A 47 -9.90 9.35 6.74
N VAL A 48 -8.61 9.66 6.88
CA VAL A 48 -8.12 10.86 7.58
C VAL A 48 -7.38 11.81 6.65
N GLN A 49 -6.63 11.28 5.70
CA GLN A 49 -5.83 12.07 4.77
C GLN A 49 -5.76 11.40 3.41
N GLU A 50 -6.13 12.13 2.36
CA GLU A 50 -5.86 11.72 0.98
C GLU A 50 -4.34 11.81 0.72
N ILE A 51 -3.75 10.69 0.32
CA ILE A 51 -2.31 10.58 0.03
C ILE A 51 -2.06 10.75 -1.47
N VAL A 52 -2.95 10.19 -2.30
CA VAL A 52 -2.86 10.22 -3.76
C VAL A 52 -4.24 9.98 -4.36
N SER A 53 -4.52 10.57 -5.51
CA SER A 53 -5.76 10.35 -6.26
C SER A 53 -5.54 10.51 -7.75
N VAL A 54 -6.11 9.61 -8.55
CA VAL A 54 -5.99 9.61 -10.01
C VAL A 54 -7.32 9.29 -10.68
N PRO A 55 -7.58 9.86 -11.87
CA PRO A 55 -8.75 9.48 -12.65
C PRO A 55 -8.65 8.04 -13.14
N VAL A 56 -9.78 7.34 -13.22
CA VAL A 56 -9.87 6.07 -13.93
C VAL A 56 -9.97 6.35 -15.42
N GLN A 57 -9.03 5.81 -16.20
CA GLN A 57 -8.99 5.98 -17.66
C GLN A 57 -9.03 4.63 -18.34
N GLY A 58 -10.00 4.40 -19.23
CA GLY A 58 -10.13 3.12 -19.93
C GLY A 58 -10.31 1.91 -19.00
N GLY A 59 -10.87 2.11 -17.80
CA GLY A 59 -10.98 1.05 -16.79
C GLY A 59 -9.66 0.73 -16.08
N GLN A 60 -8.66 1.61 -16.15
CA GLN A 60 -7.35 1.45 -15.52
C GLN A 60 -7.03 2.64 -14.62
N PHE A 61 -6.12 2.41 -13.66
CA PHE A 61 -5.56 3.44 -12.80
C PHE A 61 -4.06 3.17 -12.57
N ARG A 62 -3.32 4.24 -12.25
CA ARG A 62 -1.92 4.17 -11.83
C ARG A 62 -1.68 5.17 -10.70
N LEU A 63 -1.53 4.67 -9.49
CA LEU A 63 -1.27 5.46 -8.30
C LEU A 63 0.23 5.49 -8.01
N GLU A 64 0.81 6.70 -7.94
CA GLU A 64 2.17 6.91 -7.47
C GLU A 64 2.11 7.39 -6.01
N ILE A 65 2.36 6.48 -5.06
CA ILE A 65 2.30 6.79 -3.64
C ILE A 65 3.57 7.56 -3.26
N PRO A 66 3.43 8.81 -2.78
CA PRO A 66 4.58 9.64 -2.43
C PRO A 66 5.34 9.05 -1.24
N THR A 67 6.63 9.37 -1.15
CA THR A 67 7.50 8.92 -0.05
C THR A 67 7.25 9.66 1.27
N ALA A 68 6.45 10.74 1.24
CA ALA A 68 6.12 11.54 2.40
C ALA A 68 5.37 10.71 3.47
N SER A 69 5.68 10.99 4.74
CA SER A 69 4.97 10.39 5.86
C SER A 69 3.52 10.88 5.93
N PRO A 70 2.57 10.01 6.29
CA PRO A 70 1.22 10.44 6.66
C PRO A 70 1.21 11.45 7.80
N SER A 71 0.12 12.19 7.92
CA SER A 71 -0.15 13.09 9.03
C SER A 71 -0.21 12.32 10.35
N PHE A 72 0.14 12.98 11.45
CA PHE A 72 0.15 12.36 12.77
C PHE A 72 -1.21 11.78 13.18
N ARG A 73 -2.33 12.32 12.67
CA ARG A 73 -3.68 11.81 12.96
C ARG A 73 -3.96 10.43 12.37
N ALA A 74 -3.25 10.03 11.32
CA ALA A 74 -3.35 8.70 10.71
C ALA A 74 -2.30 7.72 11.28
N GLN A 75 -1.38 8.20 12.11
CA GLN A 75 -0.35 7.36 12.71
C GLN A 75 -0.84 6.77 14.03
N THR A 76 -0.54 5.49 14.23
CA THR A 76 -0.78 4.76 15.49
C THR A 76 0.49 4.02 15.89
N ALA A 77 0.65 3.74 17.19
CA ALA A 77 1.73 2.86 17.64
C ALA A 77 1.55 1.48 16.98
N LEU A 78 2.64 0.82 16.59
CA LEU A 78 2.65 -0.57 16.17
C LEU A 78 3.23 -1.42 17.30
N ASN A 79 2.40 -2.29 17.87
CA ASN A 79 2.78 -3.26 18.88
C ASN A 79 1.96 -4.55 18.70
N ALA A 80 2.34 -5.61 19.42
CA ALA A 80 1.70 -6.92 19.25
C ALA A 80 0.20 -6.91 19.55
N GLN A 81 -0.31 -5.95 20.32
CA GLN A 81 -1.70 -5.89 20.76
C GLN A 81 -2.63 -5.17 19.77
N ASN A 82 -2.10 -4.45 18.79
CA ASN A 82 -2.90 -3.58 17.92
C ASN A 82 -2.67 -3.79 16.42
N VAL A 83 -2.01 -4.89 16.02
CA VAL A 83 -1.87 -5.25 14.61
C VAL A 83 -3.15 -5.91 14.11
N THR A 84 -3.96 -5.19 13.33
CA THR A 84 -5.23 -5.69 12.75
C THR A 84 -5.12 -5.97 11.25
N TRP A 85 -3.92 -6.27 10.76
CA TRP A 85 -3.66 -6.44 9.32
C TRP A 85 -4.23 -7.75 8.78
N PRO A 86 -4.52 -7.84 7.46
CA PRO A 86 -5.01 -9.06 6.85
C PRO A 86 -4.13 -10.26 7.17
N GLY A 87 -4.72 -11.35 7.65
CA GLY A 87 -4.01 -12.60 7.94
C GLY A 87 -3.15 -12.61 9.22
N VAL A 88 -3.06 -11.49 9.95
CA VAL A 88 -2.41 -11.48 11.26
C VAL A 88 -3.31 -12.16 12.28
N LEU A 89 -2.77 -13.18 12.95
CA LEU A 89 -3.46 -13.97 13.98
C LEU A 89 -2.49 -14.21 15.15
N ASP A 90 -3.02 -14.33 16.36
CA ASP A 90 -2.21 -14.60 17.54
C ASP A 90 -1.49 -15.96 17.47
N PRO A 91 -0.27 -16.07 18.05
CA PRO A 91 0.45 -15.01 18.77
C PRO A 91 1.16 -14.04 17.81
N VAL A 92 1.12 -12.75 18.13
CA VAL A 92 1.80 -11.69 17.37
C VAL A 92 3.08 -11.25 18.08
N SER A 93 4.12 -10.95 17.29
CA SER A 93 5.35 -10.32 17.77
C SER A 93 5.79 -9.22 16.81
N VAL A 94 6.29 -8.13 17.38
CA VAL A 94 6.82 -6.97 16.65
C VAL A 94 8.24 -6.75 17.14
N SER A 95 9.22 -6.66 16.23
CA SER A 95 10.63 -6.64 16.61
C SER A 95 11.09 -5.37 17.34
N ALA A 96 10.35 -4.27 17.19
CA ALA A 96 10.63 -2.98 17.81
C ALA A 96 9.36 -2.12 17.86
N GLU A 97 9.24 -1.24 18.85
CA GLU A 97 8.18 -0.22 18.89
C GLU A 97 8.38 0.81 17.77
N THR A 98 7.32 1.10 17.04
CA THR A 98 7.33 2.03 15.90
C THR A 98 5.96 2.68 15.74
N GLN A 99 5.83 3.64 14.82
CA GLN A 99 4.54 4.17 14.39
C GLN A 99 4.19 3.62 13.02
N THR A 100 2.92 3.39 12.78
CA THR A 100 2.39 2.86 11.53
C THR A 100 1.16 3.63 11.06
N ALA A 101 0.89 3.59 9.76
CA ALA A 101 -0.35 4.08 9.17
C ALA A 101 -0.74 3.17 8.00
N GLU A 102 -1.98 2.74 7.96
CA GLU A 102 -2.51 1.93 6.86
C GLU A 102 -2.97 2.84 5.71
N LEU A 103 -2.71 2.41 4.47
CA LEU A 103 -3.28 3.03 3.28
C LEU A 103 -4.36 2.13 2.70
N LYS A 104 -5.57 2.65 2.66
CA LYS A 104 -6.73 2.00 2.03
C LYS A 104 -7.12 2.72 0.75
N PHE A 105 -7.78 1.97 -0.12
CA PHE A 105 -8.23 2.48 -1.41
C PHE A 105 -9.69 2.86 -1.31
N PHE A 106 -10.00 4.02 -1.90
CA PHE A 106 -11.34 4.53 -2.00
C PHE A 106 -11.61 4.98 -3.42
N THR A 107 -12.88 4.99 -3.79
CA THR A 107 -13.35 5.66 -4.99
C THR A 107 -14.32 6.77 -4.65
N TYR A 108 -14.31 7.81 -5.48
CA TYR A 108 -15.28 8.89 -5.46
C TYR A 108 -15.50 9.40 -6.88
N ARG A 109 -16.54 10.21 -7.08
CA ARG A 109 -16.82 10.85 -8.37
C ARG A 109 -16.44 12.32 -8.27
N ASP A 110 -15.45 12.72 -9.06
CA ASP A 110 -14.94 14.10 -9.16
C ASP A 110 -15.84 14.91 -10.09
N ALA A 111 -17.00 15.32 -9.57
CA ALA A 111 -18.06 15.89 -10.40
C ALA A 111 -17.71 17.29 -10.93
N ASN A 112 -16.86 18.03 -10.20
CA ASN A 112 -16.41 19.37 -10.58
C ASN A 112 -15.06 19.37 -11.34
N ARG A 113 -14.40 18.21 -11.45
CA ARG A 113 -13.12 17.99 -12.15
C ARG A 113 -11.96 18.79 -11.54
N ASN A 114 -11.97 19.01 -10.23
CA ASN A 114 -10.89 19.71 -9.53
C ASN A 114 -9.70 18.78 -9.22
N GLY A 115 -9.87 17.46 -9.40
CA GLY A 115 -8.84 16.46 -9.21
C GLY A 115 -8.58 16.03 -7.76
N GLN A 116 -9.41 16.46 -6.81
CA GLN A 116 -9.31 16.20 -5.38
C GLN A 116 -10.65 15.70 -4.83
N HIS A 117 -10.66 15.10 -3.65
CA HIS A 117 -11.90 14.73 -2.99
C HIS A 117 -12.51 15.94 -2.27
N ASP A 118 -13.78 16.22 -2.52
CA ASP A 118 -14.53 17.23 -1.79
C ASP A 118 -15.48 16.61 -0.75
N GLU A 119 -15.77 17.34 0.33
CA GLU A 119 -16.62 16.86 1.43
C GLU A 119 -18.02 16.37 0.97
N GLY A 120 -18.56 16.96 -0.10
CA GLY A 120 -19.85 16.56 -0.68
C GLY A 120 -19.80 15.29 -1.53
N GLU A 121 -18.62 14.75 -1.82
CA GLU A 121 -18.43 13.58 -2.67
C GLU A 121 -18.43 12.31 -1.83
N ALA A 122 -19.28 11.36 -2.20
CA ALA A 122 -19.36 10.09 -1.48
C ALA A 122 -18.09 9.26 -1.68
N LEU A 123 -17.31 9.12 -0.60
CA LEU A 123 -16.11 8.29 -0.57
C LEU A 123 -16.49 6.83 -0.26
N ARG A 124 -16.08 5.90 -1.13
CA ARG A 124 -16.44 4.47 -1.03
C ARG A 124 -15.19 3.63 -0.90
N GLU A 125 -15.04 2.93 0.22
CA GLU A 125 -13.93 1.98 0.41
C GLU A 125 -14.04 0.86 -0.64
N VAL A 126 -12.91 0.51 -1.24
CA VAL A 126 -12.83 -0.56 -2.23
C VAL A 126 -11.74 -1.54 -1.83
N ALA A 127 -12.09 -2.83 -1.84
CA ALA A 127 -11.13 -3.89 -1.60
C ALA A 127 -10.22 -4.06 -2.83
N VAL A 128 -8.90 -4.12 -2.59
CA VAL A 128 -7.90 -4.29 -3.65
C VAL A 128 -7.44 -5.74 -3.68
N SER A 129 -7.73 -6.41 -4.79
CA SER A 129 -7.22 -7.76 -5.05
C SER A 129 -5.90 -7.67 -5.80
N ALA A 130 -4.93 -8.51 -5.42
CA ALA A 130 -3.66 -8.65 -6.12
C ALA A 130 -3.38 -10.15 -6.35
N GLY A 131 -3.53 -10.62 -7.59
CA GLY A 131 -3.51 -12.04 -7.91
C GLY A 131 -4.56 -12.82 -7.12
N ARG A 132 -4.13 -13.72 -6.22
CA ARG A 132 -5.02 -14.52 -5.35
C ARG A 132 -5.14 -13.97 -3.93
N GLY A 133 -4.44 -12.89 -3.62
CA GLY A 133 -4.40 -12.27 -2.31
C GLY A 133 -5.02 -10.88 -2.30
N SER A 134 -4.94 -10.24 -1.15
CA SER A 134 -5.27 -8.83 -0.99
C SER A 134 -3.99 -7.99 -1.00
N LEU A 135 -4.03 -6.84 -1.67
CA LEU A 135 -2.95 -5.86 -1.57
C LEU A 135 -3.10 -5.12 -0.24
N PHE A 136 -2.05 -5.11 0.55
CA PHE A 136 -1.98 -4.35 1.79
C PHE A 136 -0.81 -3.37 1.73
N ILE A 137 -1.07 -2.11 2.08
CA ILE A 137 -0.10 -1.03 2.03
C ILE A 137 -0.03 -0.34 3.39
N VAL A 138 1.19 -0.20 3.90
CA VAL A 138 1.42 0.32 5.24
C VAL A 138 2.67 1.17 5.28
N TRP A 139 2.59 2.31 5.95
CA TRP A 139 3.74 3.13 6.29
C TRP A 139 4.27 2.73 7.67
N VAL A 140 5.58 2.73 7.86
CA VAL A 140 6.23 2.63 9.17
C VAL A 140 7.31 3.69 9.37
N ASN A 141 7.45 4.20 10.60
CA ASN A 141 8.42 5.26 10.89
C ASN A 141 9.86 4.77 11.06
N SER A 142 10.05 3.47 11.26
CA SER A 142 11.34 2.78 11.37
C SER A 142 11.26 1.36 10.82
N ASP A 143 12.40 0.76 10.51
CA ASP A 143 12.47 -0.65 10.12
C ASP A 143 11.91 -1.54 11.24
N VAL A 144 11.06 -2.50 10.89
CA VAL A 144 10.38 -3.39 11.85
C VAL A 144 10.03 -4.71 11.20
N THR A 145 10.04 -5.79 11.96
CA THR A 145 9.53 -7.09 11.52
C THR A 145 8.29 -7.45 12.32
N VAL A 146 7.23 -7.86 11.65
CA VAL A 146 6.01 -8.38 12.26
C VAL A 146 5.91 -9.87 11.95
N LYS A 147 5.78 -10.68 13.00
CA LYS A 147 5.51 -12.12 12.89
C LYS A 147 4.22 -12.45 13.59
N ALA A 148 3.49 -13.39 13.02
CA ALA A 148 2.23 -13.86 13.57
C ALA A 148 2.03 -15.35 13.27
N SER A 149 0.93 -15.91 13.76
CA SER A 149 0.57 -17.31 13.54
C SER A 149 0.54 -17.72 12.07
N ARG A 150 0.51 -19.04 11.84
CA ARG A 150 0.35 -19.65 10.50
C ARG A 150 1.40 -19.23 9.47
N GLY A 151 2.59 -18.86 9.92
CA GLY A 151 3.73 -18.50 9.07
C GLY A 151 3.72 -17.07 8.56
N TYR A 152 2.88 -16.19 9.13
CA TYR A 152 2.90 -14.76 8.80
C TYR A 152 4.23 -14.15 9.26
N GLU A 153 4.99 -13.61 8.31
CA GLU A 153 6.21 -12.85 8.59
C GLU A 153 6.39 -11.79 7.52
N VAL A 154 6.59 -10.54 7.95
CA VAL A 154 6.90 -9.42 7.04
C VAL A 154 7.97 -8.54 7.66
N ALA A 155 9.01 -8.26 6.89
CA ALA A 155 10.04 -7.28 7.22
C ALA A 155 9.73 -5.97 6.48
N LEU A 156 9.50 -4.91 7.25
CA LEU A 156 9.14 -3.59 6.76
C LEU A 156 10.32 -2.64 6.86
N LYS A 157 10.45 -1.78 5.85
CA LYS A 157 11.40 -0.68 5.82
C LYS A 157 10.71 0.62 6.18
N ARG A 158 11.46 1.56 6.77
CA ARG A 158 10.95 2.92 6.98
C ARG A 158 10.37 3.48 5.67
N GLY A 159 9.14 4.01 5.76
CA GLY A 159 8.38 4.48 4.59
C GLY A 159 7.20 3.57 4.27
N TRP A 160 6.66 3.73 3.06
CA TRP A 160 5.57 2.89 2.54
C TRP A 160 6.08 1.52 2.10
N ASN A 161 5.38 0.47 2.53
CA ASN A 161 5.60 -0.91 2.16
C ASN A 161 4.30 -1.44 1.57
N ALA A 162 4.41 -2.23 0.51
CA ALA A 162 3.29 -2.95 -0.06
C ALA A 162 3.59 -4.45 -0.10
N PHE A 163 2.59 -5.26 0.25
CA PHE A 163 2.68 -6.70 0.18
C PHE A 163 1.34 -7.32 -0.17
N VAL A 164 1.41 -8.50 -0.77
CA VAL A 164 0.25 -9.33 -1.07
C VAL A 164 0.10 -10.35 0.04
N VAL A 165 -1.10 -10.39 0.64
CA VAL A 165 -1.46 -11.37 1.66
C VAL A 165 -2.39 -12.42 1.05
N GLU A 166 -1.94 -13.67 0.96
CA GLU A 166 -2.79 -14.81 0.64
C GLU A 166 -3.15 -15.56 1.94
N VAL A 167 -4.44 -15.58 2.29
CA VAL A 167 -4.94 -16.30 3.47
C VAL A 167 -5.53 -17.65 3.05
N GLY A 168 -4.90 -18.73 3.50
CA GLY A 168 -5.38 -20.10 3.30
C GLY A 168 -5.12 -20.98 4.52
N ARG A 169 -4.66 -22.22 4.30
CA ARG A 169 -4.19 -23.10 5.39
C ARG A 169 -3.02 -22.49 6.17
N ALA A 170 -2.09 -21.88 5.43
CA ALA A 170 -1.04 -21.01 5.95
C ALA A 170 -1.28 -19.59 5.42
N VAL A 171 -0.69 -18.60 6.07
CA VAL A 171 -0.69 -17.23 5.55
C VAL A 171 0.61 -17.01 4.80
N LYS A 172 0.52 -16.56 3.56
CA LYS A 172 1.68 -16.19 2.75
C LYS A 172 1.68 -14.69 2.58
N VAL A 173 2.83 -14.08 2.90
CA VAL A 173 3.08 -12.67 2.71
C VAL A 173 4.24 -12.54 1.75
N ALA A 174 4.04 -11.81 0.66
CA ALA A 174 5.08 -11.55 -0.33
C ALA A 174 5.15 -10.05 -0.62
N PRO A 175 6.36 -9.45 -0.72
CA PRO A 175 6.50 -8.07 -1.17
C PRO A 175 5.77 -7.87 -2.51
N PHE A 176 5.02 -6.78 -2.60
CA PHE A 176 4.39 -6.40 -3.85
C PHE A 176 5.45 -5.81 -4.80
N VAL A 177 5.46 -6.29 -6.03
CA VAL A 177 6.31 -5.80 -7.11
C VAL A 177 5.39 -5.38 -8.24
N GLU A 178 5.51 -4.13 -8.68
CA GLU A 178 4.67 -3.62 -9.77
C GLU A 178 4.82 -4.47 -11.04
N GLY A 179 3.70 -4.83 -11.66
CA GLY A 179 3.66 -5.66 -12.86
C GLY A 179 3.89 -7.15 -12.64
N ALA A 180 4.24 -7.60 -11.42
CA ALA A 180 4.41 -9.02 -11.13
C ALA A 180 3.08 -9.74 -10.86
N VAL A 181 2.05 -9.02 -10.41
CA VAL A 181 0.71 -9.53 -10.16
C VAL A 181 -0.33 -8.53 -10.65
N ASP A 182 -1.45 -9.04 -11.17
CA ASP A 182 -2.57 -8.21 -11.58
C ASP A 182 -3.26 -7.62 -10.36
N VAL A 183 -3.42 -6.29 -10.35
CA VAL A 183 -4.18 -5.56 -9.33
C VAL A 183 -5.56 -5.24 -9.89
N THR A 184 -6.61 -5.57 -9.14
CA THR A 184 -7.99 -5.34 -9.54
C THR A 184 -8.81 -4.74 -8.41
N LEU A 185 -9.56 -3.70 -8.76
CA LEU A 185 -10.63 -3.10 -7.97
C LEU A 185 -11.98 -3.52 -8.55
N ASN A 186 -12.93 -3.90 -7.71
CA ASN A 186 -14.30 -4.17 -8.13
C ASN A 186 -15.22 -3.15 -7.47
N LEU A 187 -15.91 -2.34 -8.27
CA LEU A 187 -16.82 -1.31 -7.77
C LEU A 187 -18.23 -1.84 -7.45
N GLY A 188 -18.45 -3.16 -7.59
CA GLY A 188 -19.77 -3.76 -7.40
C GLY A 188 -20.78 -3.25 -8.44
N ARG A 189 -22.05 -3.55 -8.20
CA ARG A 189 -23.19 -2.95 -8.91
C ARG A 189 -23.85 -1.92 -8.02
#